data_AF-A0A8T4CVN1-F1
#
_entry.id   AF-A0A8T4CVN1-F1
#
_cell.length_a   1.000
_cell.length_b   1.000
_cell.length_c   1.000
_cell.angle_alpha   90.00
_cell.angle_beta   90.00
_cell.angle_gamma   90.00
#
_symmetry.space_group_name_H-M   'P 1'
#
loop_
_entity.id
_entity.type
_entity.pdbx_description
1 polymer ?
#
loop_
_entity_poly.entity_id
_entity_poly.type
_entity_poly.pdbx_seq_one_letter_code
_entity_poly.pdbx_strand_id
1 'polypeptide(L)'
;MTQQIPDICQFDGRKYQIDAWYGDTDCIPSSEALGFTTESEHTANWEGRIDHFQVCGDKLYLFKLEVNLSEGSKDYLPQGARKEVLLRYEQFTDFSGKPTELREYRHEFIVFEDLVIPFSGSMHLSTYLDDWERPQDADEPPIEEVILHFKNGVLQELEEA
;
A
#
# COMPACT_ATOMS: atom_id res chain seq x y z
N MET A 1 11.41 4.61 -17.82
CA MET A 1 10.03 4.24 -17.48
C MET A 1 9.96 4.23 -15.96
N THR A 2 9.01 4.91 -15.34
CA THR A 2 8.79 4.86 -13.89
C THR A 2 8.19 3.49 -13.55
N GLN A 3 8.84 2.74 -12.66
CA GLN A 3 8.44 1.40 -12.26
C GLN A 3 7.27 1.50 -11.29
N GLN A 4 6.11 0.93 -11.65
CA GLN A 4 4.89 0.91 -10.83
C GLN A 4 5.21 0.43 -9.41
N ILE A 5 4.78 1.21 -8.41
CA ILE A 5 4.84 0.79 -7.01
C ILE A 5 3.59 -0.08 -6.79
N PRO A 6 3.75 -1.34 -6.37
CA PRO A 6 2.61 -2.23 -6.18
C PRO A 6 1.81 -1.84 -4.95
N ASP A 7 0.52 -2.15 -4.98
CA ASP A 7 -0.33 -2.12 -3.79
C ASP A 7 0.10 -3.22 -2.81
N ILE A 8 -0.32 -3.10 -1.56
CA ILE A 8 0.15 -3.98 -0.47
C ILE A 8 -1.05 -4.69 0.15
N CYS A 9 -0.90 -5.97 0.47
CA CYS A 9 -1.87 -6.72 1.26
C CYS A 9 -1.23 -7.25 2.54
N GLN A 10 -1.89 -7.06 3.68
CA GLN A 10 -1.52 -7.73 4.92
C GLN A 10 -2.43 -8.94 5.17
N PHE A 11 -1.83 -10.13 5.27
CA PHE A 11 -2.52 -11.39 5.53
C PHE A 11 -1.68 -12.25 6.48
N ASP A 12 -2.34 -12.88 7.46
CA ASP A 12 -1.72 -13.72 8.49
C ASP A 12 -0.49 -13.09 9.18
N GLY A 13 -0.59 -11.78 9.46
CA GLY A 13 0.48 -11.01 10.11
C GLY A 13 1.68 -10.68 9.22
N ARG A 14 1.67 -11.07 7.94
CA ARG A 14 2.71 -10.76 6.95
C ARG A 14 2.22 -9.72 5.94
N LYS A 15 3.15 -8.95 5.39
CA LYS A 15 2.90 -8.03 4.28
C LYS A 15 3.32 -8.67 2.96
N TYR A 16 2.50 -8.46 1.95
CA TYR A 16 2.73 -8.90 0.60
C TYR A 16 2.55 -7.72 -0.35
N GLN A 17 3.28 -7.71 -1.45
CA GLN A 17 2.92 -6.87 -2.58
C GLN A 17 1.84 -7.57 -3.41
N ILE A 18 0.95 -6.80 -4.01
CA ILE A 18 -0.09 -7.31 -4.88
C ILE A 18 0.43 -7.25 -6.32
N ASP A 19 0.68 -8.41 -6.91
CA ASP A 19 1.19 -8.50 -8.27
C ASP A 19 0.07 -8.38 -9.30
N ALA A 20 -1.10 -8.94 -8.99
CA ALA A 20 -2.24 -8.92 -9.88
C ALA A 20 -3.59 -9.12 -9.16
N TRP A 21 -4.62 -8.56 -9.78
CA TRP A 21 -6.02 -8.81 -9.49
C TRP A 21 -6.68 -9.50 -10.68
N TYR A 22 -7.46 -10.56 -10.43
CA TYR A 22 -8.34 -11.17 -11.43
C TYR A 22 -9.76 -11.26 -10.88
N GLY A 23 -10.65 -10.38 -11.33
CA GLY A 23 -12.01 -10.30 -10.82
C GLY A 23 -12.65 -8.94 -11.05
N ASP A 24 -13.60 -8.59 -10.18
CA ASP A 24 -14.34 -7.32 -10.20
C ASP A 24 -13.59 -6.18 -9.49
N THR A 25 -12.54 -5.66 -10.10
CA THR A 25 -11.75 -4.55 -9.53
C THR A 25 -12.51 -3.23 -9.38
N ASP A 26 -13.64 -3.07 -10.08
CA ASP A 26 -14.50 -1.87 -10.00
C ASP A 26 -15.10 -1.64 -8.59
N CYS A 27 -15.03 -2.63 -7.70
CA CYS A 27 -15.47 -2.50 -6.32
C CYS A 27 -14.49 -1.74 -5.41
N ILE A 28 -13.24 -1.53 -5.86
CA ILE A 28 -12.23 -0.76 -5.13
C ILE A 28 -12.54 0.73 -5.35
N PRO A 29 -12.80 1.52 -4.29
CA PRO A 29 -13.24 2.91 -4.46
C PRO A 29 -12.11 3.81 -4.97
N SER A 30 -12.39 4.60 -6.01
CA SER A 30 -11.47 5.64 -6.49
C SER A 30 -11.30 6.76 -5.46
N SER A 31 -10.28 7.60 -5.63
CA SER A 31 -10.04 8.76 -4.77
C SER A 31 -11.27 9.69 -4.71
N GLU A 32 -11.91 9.95 -5.86
CA GLU A 32 -13.10 10.79 -5.96
C GLU A 32 -14.31 10.18 -5.25
N ALA A 33 -14.47 8.86 -5.33
CA ALA A 33 -15.53 8.15 -4.60
C ALA A 33 -15.34 8.27 -3.08
N LEU A 34 -14.10 8.38 -2.61
CA LEU A 34 -13.73 8.64 -1.23
C LEU A 34 -13.76 10.14 -0.87
N GLY A 35 -14.00 11.02 -1.84
CA GLY A 35 -14.22 12.45 -1.65
C GLY A 35 -12.95 13.32 -1.68
N PHE A 36 -11.81 12.80 -2.11
CA PHE A 36 -10.57 13.56 -2.28
C PHE A 36 -9.99 13.42 -3.68
N THR A 37 -9.02 14.27 -4.01
CA THR A 37 -8.23 14.15 -5.23
C THR A 37 -6.76 14.05 -4.90
N THR A 38 -6.08 13.21 -5.65
CA THR A 38 -4.65 12.95 -5.54
C THR A 38 -3.88 13.62 -6.66
N GLU A 39 -2.62 13.95 -6.39
CA GLU A 39 -1.65 14.37 -7.39
C GLU A 39 -0.71 13.20 -7.67
N SER A 40 -0.43 12.94 -8.95
CA SER A 40 0.61 11.98 -9.32
C SER A 40 1.98 12.65 -9.16
N GLU A 41 2.54 12.66 -7.95
CA GLU A 41 3.93 13.09 -7.75
C GLU A 41 4.88 11.95 -8.10
N HIS A 42 5.11 11.69 -9.38
CA HIS A 42 6.11 10.70 -9.84
C HIS A 42 5.99 9.28 -9.23
N THR A 43 4.98 9.02 -8.39
CA THR A 43 4.62 7.70 -7.90
C THR A 43 4.13 6.96 -9.11
N ALA A 44 4.69 5.79 -9.34
CA ALA A 44 4.41 5.06 -10.55
C ALA A 44 3.03 4.38 -10.55
N ASN A 45 2.19 4.71 -9.56
CA ASN A 45 0.78 4.37 -9.51
C ASN A 45 -0.04 5.47 -10.20
N TRP A 46 -0.90 5.07 -11.13
CA TRP A 46 -1.63 5.97 -12.03
C TRP A 46 -2.61 6.90 -11.30
N GLU A 47 -3.04 6.53 -10.10
CA GLU A 47 -3.93 7.35 -9.27
C GLU A 47 -3.17 8.19 -8.23
N GLY A 48 -1.83 8.20 -8.22
CA GLY A 48 -1.07 8.99 -7.24
C GLY A 48 -1.23 8.51 -5.79
N ARG A 49 -1.65 7.27 -5.60
CA ARG A 49 -1.83 6.62 -4.29
C ARG A 49 -1.33 5.18 -4.30
N ILE A 50 -1.09 4.60 -3.13
CA ILE A 50 -0.78 3.18 -2.96
C ILE A 50 -1.82 2.60 -2.01
N ASP A 51 -2.51 1.55 -2.44
CA ASP A 51 -3.58 0.94 -1.67
C ASP A 51 -3.00 -0.14 -0.75
N HIS A 52 -3.35 -0.07 0.53
CA HIS A 52 -2.98 -1.10 1.50
C HIS A 52 -4.23 -1.83 1.97
N PHE A 53 -4.37 -3.06 1.49
CA PHE A 53 -5.40 -3.98 1.88
C PHE A 53 -4.99 -4.76 3.12
N GLN A 54 -5.99 -5.22 3.87
CA GLN A 54 -5.81 -6.13 4.98
C GLN A 54 -6.90 -7.18 4.97
N VAL A 55 -6.51 -8.43 5.14
CA VAL A 55 -7.44 -9.52 5.42
C VAL A 55 -7.49 -9.72 6.93
N CYS A 56 -8.65 -9.49 7.52
CA CYS A 56 -8.88 -9.64 8.96
C CYS A 56 -10.09 -10.55 9.19
N GLY A 57 -9.88 -11.64 9.94
CA GLY A 57 -10.81 -12.76 9.95
C GLY A 57 -10.91 -13.35 8.55
N ASP A 58 -12.11 -13.33 7.98
CA ASP A 58 -12.39 -13.78 6.61
C ASP A 58 -12.66 -12.63 5.64
N LYS A 59 -12.49 -11.36 6.04
CA LYS A 59 -12.89 -10.20 5.22
C LYS A 59 -11.73 -9.39 4.69
N LEU A 60 -11.89 -8.90 3.46
CA LEU A 60 -11.00 -7.95 2.81
C LEU A 60 -11.38 -6.51 3.15
N TYR A 61 -10.40 -5.75 3.63
CA TYR A 61 -10.51 -4.34 3.95
C TYR A 61 -9.54 -3.52 3.10
N LEU A 62 -9.96 -2.34 2.69
CA LEU A 62 -9.03 -1.27 2.29
C LEU A 62 -8.64 -0.52 3.57
N PHE A 63 -7.53 -0.94 4.17
CA PHE A 63 -7.15 -0.51 5.51
C PHE A 63 -6.51 0.88 5.53
N LYS A 64 -5.61 1.16 4.59
CA LYS A 64 -5.01 2.49 4.46
C LYS A 64 -4.63 2.80 3.03
N LEU A 65 -4.49 4.09 2.73
CA LEU A 65 -4.06 4.62 1.45
C LEU A 65 -2.86 5.52 1.69
N GLU A 66 -1.72 5.24 1.07
CA GLU A 66 -0.66 6.25 0.94
C GLU A 66 -1.08 7.21 -0.17
N VAL A 67 -1.19 8.49 0.13
CA VAL A 67 -1.74 9.48 -0.80
C VAL A 67 -0.84 10.68 -0.94
N ASN A 68 -0.81 11.24 -2.14
CA ASN A 68 -0.37 12.61 -2.34
C ASN A 68 -1.57 13.48 -2.62
N LEU A 69 -1.98 14.30 -1.65
CA LEU A 69 -3.20 15.09 -1.74
C LEU A 69 -2.95 16.41 -2.47
N SER A 70 -3.86 16.74 -3.38
CA SER A 70 -3.86 18.06 -4.01
C SER A 70 -4.06 19.18 -2.99
N GLU A 71 -3.61 20.40 -3.30
CA GLU A 71 -3.71 21.54 -2.38
C GLU A 71 -5.15 21.76 -1.86
N GLY A 72 -6.16 21.56 -2.71
CA GLY A 72 -7.57 21.66 -2.33
C GLY A 72 -8.10 20.52 -1.45
N SER A 73 -7.39 19.40 -1.37
CA SER A 73 -7.76 18.21 -0.60
C SER A 73 -6.90 17.98 0.64
N LYS A 74 -5.88 18.80 0.91
CA LYS A 74 -4.91 18.57 2.00
C LYS A 74 -5.53 18.40 3.39
N ASP A 75 -6.60 19.16 3.66
CA ASP A 75 -7.32 19.15 4.93
C ASP A 75 -8.57 18.25 4.89
N TYR A 76 -8.86 17.61 3.75
CA TYR A 76 -9.98 16.69 3.64
C TYR A 76 -9.68 15.38 4.38
N LEU A 77 -10.69 14.87 5.07
CA LEU A 77 -10.65 13.59 5.75
C LEU A 77 -11.98 12.86 5.50
N PRO A 78 -11.96 11.69 4.83
CA PRO A 78 -13.17 10.89 4.67
C PRO A 78 -13.81 10.56 6.02
N GLN A 79 -15.13 10.41 6.04
CA GLN A 79 -15.85 10.03 7.25
C GLN A 79 -15.37 8.66 7.75
N GLY A 80 -15.08 8.55 9.05
CA GLY A 80 -14.60 7.30 9.66
C GLY A 80 -13.12 7.02 9.39
N ALA A 81 -12.44 7.85 8.61
CA ALA A 81 -11.00 7.75 8.41
C ALA A 81 -10.23 8.64 9.38
N ARG A 82 -8.95 8.32 9.57
CA ARG A 82 -7.96 9.15 10.26
C ARG A 82 -6.76 9.39 9.37
N LYS A 83 -6.07 10.51 9.58
CA LYS A 83 -4.84 10.85 8.86
C LYS A 83 -3.62 10.45 9.69
N GLU A 84 -2.68 9.73 9.09
CA GLU A 84 -1.36 9.49 9.65
C GLU A 84 -0.30 10.14 8.78
N VAL A 85 0.79 10.58 9.40
CA VAL A 85 1.95 11.12 8.70
C VAL A 85 3.18 10.42 9.22
N LEU A 86 3.90 9.76 8.33
CA LEU A 86 5.19 9.14 8.60
C LEU A 86 6.29 10.02 8.03
N LEU A 87 7.25 10.39 8.87
CA LEU A 87 8.45 11.10 8.47
C LEU A 87 9.63 10.12 8.55
N ARG A 88 10.28 9.86 7.42
CA ARG A 88 11.53 9.09 7.32
C ARG A 88 12.67 10.05 7.04
N TYR A 89 13.82 9.83 7.67
CA TYR A 89 15.00 10.66 7.53
C TYR A 89 16.18 9.84 7.03
N GLU A 90 16.86 10.33 6.00
CA GLU A 90 18.03 9.68 5.41
C GLU A 90 19.26 10.57 5.50
N GLN A 91 20.33 10.07 6.12
CA GLN A 91 21.59 10.78 6.17
C GLN A 91 22.44 10.40 4.95
N PHE A 92 22.60 11.34 4.03
CA PHE A 92 23.56 11.22 2.95
C PHE A 92 24.96 11.53 3.48
N THR A 93 25.94 10.78 2.98
CA THR A 93 27.36 10.96 3.30
C THR A 93 28.15 11.26 2.04
N ASP A 94 29.20 12.05 2.18
CA ASP A 94 30.16 12.25 1.09
C ASP A 94 31.04 11.00 0.87
N PHE A 95 31.89 11.04 -0.16
CA PHE A 95 32.85 9.97 -0.45
C PHE A 95 33.87 9.70 0.67
N SER A 96 33.95 10.57 1.69
CA SER A 96 34.77 10.39 2.89
C SER A 96 34.00 9.84 4.09
N GLY A 97 32.71 9.51 3.91
CA GLY A 97 31.81 9.01 4.95
C GLY A 97 31.31 10.10 5.91
N LYS A 98 31.50 11.38 5.59
CA LYS A 98 31.03 12.48 6.45
C LYS A 98 29.59 12.85 6.11
N PRO A 99 28.73 13.09 7.12
CA PRO A 99 27.38 13.61 6.92
C PRO A 99 27.37 14.91 6.11
N THR A 100 26.59 14.96 5.04
CA THR A 100 26.44 16.16 4.19
C THR A 100 25.03 16.71 4.18
N GLU A 101 24.03 15.83 4.08
CA GLU A 101 22.64 16.22 3.92
C GLU A 101 21.73 15.23 4.66
N LEU A 102 20.76 15.76 5.41
CA LEU A 102 19.68 14.98 5.99
C LEU A 102 18.43 15.21 5.15
N ARG A 103 17.99 14.20 4.42
CA ARG A 103 16.80 14.26 3.59
C ARG A 103 15.60 13.77 4.37
N GLU A 104 14.51 14.54 4.34
CA GLU A 104 13.22 14.15 4.91
C GLU A 104 12.31 13.60 3.80
N TYR A 105 11.71 12.45 4.05
CA TYR A 105 10.67 11.84 3.24
C TYR A 105 9.38 11.82 4.06
N ARG A 106 8.32 12.43 3.52
CA ARG A 106 7.02 12.53 4.16
C ARG A 106 6.03 11.64 3.41
N HIS A 107 5.42 10.71 4.14
CA HIS A 107 4.37 9.84 3.63
C HIS A 107 3.08 10.17 4.38
N GLU A 108 2.01 10.49 3.64
CA GLU A 108 0.70 10.76 4.21
C GLU A 108 -0.21 9.56 3.97
N PHE A 109 -0.87 9.09 5.03
CA PHE A 109 -1.80 7.98 4.96
C PHE A 109 -3.20 8.41 5.38
N ILE A 110 -4.21 7.96 4.63
CA ILE A 110 -5.61 7.95 5.07
C ILE A 110 -5.91 6.52 5.51
N VAL A 111 -6.25 6.33 6.79
CA VAL A 111 -6.49 5.03 7.40
C VAL A 111 -7.98 4.88 7.68
N PHE A 112 -8.56 3.78 7.21
CA PHE A 112 -9.96 3.40 7.42
C PHE A 112 -10.05 2.25 8.43
N GLU A 113 -11.03 2.29 9.32
CA GLU A 113 -11.25 1.23 10.31
C GLU A 113 -12.29 0.20 9.87
N ASP A 114 -13.14 0.53 8.89
CA ASP A 114 -14.35 -0.23 8.56
C ASP A 114 -14.63 -0.37 7.05
N LEU A 115 -13.71 0.04 6.18
CA LEU A 115 -13.91 0.02 4.73
C LEU A 115 -13.72 -1.39 4.14
N VAL A 116 -14.80 -2.17 4.12
CA VAL A 116 -14.84 -3.51 3.53
C VAL A 116 -14.96 -3.43 2.00
N ILE A 117 -14.17 -4.24 1.30
CA ILE A 117 -14.16 -4.29 -0.17
C ILE A 117 -14.89 -5.57 -0.62
N PRO A 118 -16.02 -5.48 -1.35
CA PRO A 118 -16.83 -6.64 -1.74
C PRO A 118 -16.25 -7.38 -2.95
N PHE A 119 -14.93 -7.56 -3.02
CA PHE A 119 -14.22 -8.19 -4.14
C PHE A 119 -14.55 -9.67 -4.31
N SER A 120 -14.72 -10.10 -5.55
CA SER A 120 -14.95 -11.47 -5.99
C SER A 120 -13.96 -11.82 -7.10
N GLY A 121 -13.00 -12.68 -6.79
CA GLY A 121 -11.90 -13.00 -7.70
C GLY A 121 -10.69 -13.57 -6.98
N SER A 122 -9.54 -13.54 -7.63
CA SER A 122 -8.25 -13.90 -7.03
C SER A 122 -7.33 -12.67 -6.91
N MET A 123 -6.60 -12.63 -5.81
CA MET A 123 -5.53 -11.68 -5.54
C MET A 123 -4.22 -12.45 -5.48
N HIS A 124 -3.28 -12.09 -6.36
CA HIS A 124 -1.97 -12.72 -6.45
C HIS A 124 -0.97 -11.87 -5.68
N LEU A 125 -0.28 -12.52 -4.75
CA LEU A 125 0.58 -11.89 -3.77
C LEU A 125 1.98 -12.48 -3.84
N SER A 126 2.99 -11.64 -3.67
CA SER A 126 4.34 -12.10 -3.40
C SER A 126 4.94 -11.38 -2.20
N THR A 127 6.04 -11.92 -1.67
CA THR A 127 6.76 -11.32 -0.54
C THR A 127 7.00 -9.83 -0.75
N TYR A 128 6.58 -9.00 0.21
CA TYR A 128 6.87 -7.58 0.23
C TYR A 128 8.31 -7.32 0.71
N LEU A 129 9.07 -6.54 -0.06
CA LEU A 129 10.43 -6.14 0.26
C LEU A 129 10.50 -4.62 0.36
N ASP A 130 10.64 -4.09 1.58
CA ASP A 130 10.93 -2.67 1.84
C ASP A 130 12.32 -2.55 2.46
N ASP A 131 13.21 -1.87 1.73
CA ASP A 131 14.60 -1.62 2.13
C ASP A 131 14.68 -0.77 3.41
N TRP A 132 13.61 -0.06 3.78
CA TRP A 132 13.52 0.68 5.05
C TRP A 132 13.11 -0.19 6.24
N GLU A 133 12.49 -1.34 5.99
CA GLU A 133 12.04 -2.26 7.04
C GLU A 133 13.06 -3.37 7.32
N ARG A 134 14.17 -3.40 6.57
CA ARG A 134 15.20 -4.45 6.66
C ARG A 134 16.62 -3.88 6.78
N PRO A 135 17.52 -4.53 7.53
CA PRO A 135 18.93 -4.17 7.51
C PRO A 135 19.51 -4.35 6.10
N GLN A 136 20.35 -3.39 5.66
CA GLN A 136 20.99 -3.44 4.34
C GLN A 136 21.84 -4.69 4.11
N ASP A 137 22.40 -5.27 5.18
CA ASP A 137 23.27 -6.45 5.12
C ASP A 137 22.52 -7.78 5.31
N ALA A 138 21.19 -7.77 5.43
CA ALA A 138 20.41 -8.99 5.63
C ALA A 138 20.20 -9.74 4.30
N ASP A 139 20.37 -11.07 4.32
CA ASP A 139 20.09 -11.93 3.17
C ASP A 139 18.65 -11.71 2.66
N GLU A 140 18.48 -11.67 1.34
CA GLU A 140 17.15 -11.61 0.71
C GLU A 140 16.31 -12.83 1.13
N PRO A 141 15.10 -12.63 1.66
CA PRO A 141 14.23 -13.74 1.99
C PRO A 141 13.81 -14.44 0.70
N PRO A 142 13.45 -15.74 0.78
CA PRO A 142 12.82 -16.41 -0.34
C PRO A 142 11.55 -15.65 -0.74
N ILE A 143 11.31 -15.57 -2.05
CA ILE A 143 10.06 -15.05 -2.58
C ILE A 143 9.01 -16.15 -2.39
N GLU A 144 8.06 -15.90 -1.49
CA GLU A 144 6.85 -16.69 -1.32
C GLU A 144 5.76 -16.09 -2.22
N GLU A 145 5.02 -16.95 -2.92
CA GLU A 145 3.86 -16.58 -3.73
C GLU A 145 2.59 -17.17 -3.12
N VAL A 146 1.56 -16.34 -3.02
CA VAL A 146 0.29 -16.67 -2.37
C VAL A 146 -0.86 -16.18 -3.23
N ILE A 147 -1.90 -17.01 -3.40
CA ILE A 147 -3.13 -16.62 -4.09
C ILE A 147 -4.29 -16.68 -3.10
N LEU A 148 -4.99 -15.55 -2.96
CA LEU A 148 -6.18 -15.44 -2.13
C LEU A 148 -7.43 -15.36 -2.99
N HIS A 149 -8.39 -16.27 -2.76
CA HIS A 149 -9.65 -16.30 -3.49
C HIS A 149 -10.78 -15.72 -2.64
N PHE A 150 -11.45 -14.70 -3.16
CA PHE A 150 -12.53 -14.00 -2.48
C PHE A 150 -13.87 -14.17 -3.18
N LYS A 151 -14.94 -14.11 -2.39
CA LYS A 151 -16.31 -13.99 -2.85
C LYS A 151 -17.02 -12.91 -2.04
N ASN A 152 -17.38 -11.81 -2.69
CA ASN A 152 -18.04 -10.66 -2.08
C ASN A 152 -17.30 -10.14 -0.83
N GLY A 153 -15.97 -10.02 -0.95
CA GLY A 153 -15.07 -9.57 0.10
C GLY A 153 -14.73 -10.62 1.15
N VAL A 154 -15.23 -11.86 1.02
CA VAL A 154 -14.98 -12.94 1.98
C VAL A 154 -13.99 -13.95 1.41
N LEU A 155 -12.87 -14.17 2.10
CA LEU A 155 -11.86 -15.17 1.75
C LEU A 155 -12.49 -16.57 1.79
N GLN A 156 -12.37 -17.29 0.67
CA GLN A 156 -12.89 -18.65 0.51
C GLN A 156 -11.77 -19.69 0.53
N GLU A 157 -10.65 -19.38 -0.13
CA GLU A 157 -9.58 -20.33 -0.40
C GLU A 157 -8.23 -19.61 -0.47
N LEU A 158 -7.19 -20.34 -0.11
CA LEU A 158 -5.79 -19.94 -0.09
C LEU A 158 -4.99 -20.99 -0.86
N GLU A 159 -4.20 -20.56 -1.83
CA GLU A 159 -3.21 -21.38 -2.53
C GLU A 159 -1.81 -20.84 -2.24
N GLU A 160 -0.90 -21.70 -1.79
CA GLU A 160 0.51 -21.39 -1.54
C GLU A 160 1.38 -22.15 -2.55
N ALA A 161 2.34 -21.49 -3.18
CA ALA A 161 3.23 -22.07 -4.19
C ALA A 161 4.56 -22.56 -3.62
#